data_AF-A0AAV7S889-F1
#
_entry.id   AF-A0AAV7S889-F1
#
_cell.length_a   1.000
_cell.length_b   1.000
_cell.length_c   1.000
_cell.angle_alpha   90.00
_cell.angle_beta   90.00
_cell.angle_gamma   90.00
#
_symmetry.space_group_name_H-M   'P 1'
#
loop_
_entity.id
_entity.type
_entity.pdbx_description
1 polymer ?
#
loop_
_entity_poly.entity_id
_entity_poly.type
_entity_poly.pdbx_seq_one_letter_code
_entity_poly.pdbx_strand_id
1 'polypeptide(L)'
;MSSNSQLSSHSSTALKELDLYEGGWQKMLMAVDVDRNIQIRYKKHGNPFACGFYSVREDRTIPRQIDQVGGNEHTVIALSLGAHFRAFPMHLFIRRAINIRRAIERLFLRSPETRVVIKTENTSDMERDFEKLSDFHGFVQYSILNSIFRGLNVGVVDAWDITTAFASNNMHPSPTVIENEINLFLTLIC
;
A
#
# COMPACT_ATOMS: atom_id res chain seq x y z
N MET A 1 -21.68 12.82 -53.38
CA MET A 1 -22.55 12.73 -52.19
C MET A 1 -22.34 11.33 -51.62
N SER A 2 -21.29 11.14 -50.82
CA SER A 2 -21.29 11.31 -49.36
C SER A 2 -21.89 10.10 -48.66
N SER A 3 -21.02 9.22 -48.14
CA SER A 3 -20.93 8.99 -46.69
C SER A 3 -19.91 7.87 -46.41
N ASN A 4 -18.66 8.26 -46.19
CA ASN A 4 -17.74 7.48 -45.36
C ASN A 4 -18.18 7.71 -43.90
N SER A 5 -18.88 6.75 -43.30
CA SER A 5 -19.00 6.70 -41.85
C SER A 5 -17.72 6.06 -41.30
N GLN A 6 -16.70 6.89 -41.09
CA GLN A 6 -15.64 6.53 -40.14
C GLN A 6 -16.31 6.39 -38.77
N LEU A 7 -16.49 5.14 -38.33
CA LEU A 7 -16.63 4.88 -36.90
C LEU A 7 -15.29 5.29 -36.28
N SER A 8 -15.30 6.45 -35.62
CA SER A 8 -14.27 6.81 -34.66
C SER A 8 -14.25 5.73 -33.58
N SER A 9 -13.26 4.85 -33.65
CA SER A 9 -12.90 4.01 -32.51
C SER A 9 -12.39 4.95 -31.42
N HIS A 10 -13.28 5.33 -30.51
CA HIS A 10 -12.87 5.88 -29.22
C HIS A 10 -11.99 4.81 -28.56
N SER A 11 -10.67 4.99 -28.65
CA SER A 11 -9.69 4.22 -27.88
C SER A 11 -10.10 4.32 -26.41
N SER A 12 -10.37 3.18 -25.79
CA SER A 12 -10.81 3.11 -24.40
C SER A 12 -9.87 3.92 -23.49
N THR A 13 -10.46 4.83 -22.71
CA THR A 13 -9.87 5.53 -21.54
C THR A 13 -9.55 4.56 -20.42
N ALA A 14 -8.73 3.56 -20.73
CA ALA A 14 -8.44 2.42 -19.87
C ALA A 14 -7.00 2.51 -19.37
N LEU A 15 -6.85 2.34 -18.07
CA LEU A 15 -5.56 2.13 -17.41
C LEU A 15 -4.88 0.89 -18.02
N LYS A 16 -3.67 1.06 -18.58
CA LYS A 16 -2.91 -0.02 -19.24
C LYS A 16 -1.81 -0.53 -18.32
N GLU A 17 -1.82 -1.81 -17.97
CA GLU A 17 -0.71 -2.47 -17.28
C GLU A 17 0.51 -2.58 -18.21
N LEU A 18 1.70 -2.25 -17.70
CA LEU A 18 2.96 -2.41 -18.40
C LEU A 18 3.65 -3.69 -17.94
N ASP A 19 4.11 -4.49 -18.90
CA ASP A 19 4.94 -5.66 -18.59
C ASP A 19 6.36 -5.21 -18.21
N LEU A 20 6.70 -5.40 -16.94
CA LEU A 20 8.03 -5.08 -16.40
C LEU A 20 9.03 -6.23 -16.57
N TYR A 21 8.61 -7.32 -17.25
CA TYR A 21 9.40 -8.55 -17.44
C TYR A 21 9.85 -9.18 -16.10
N GLU A 22 9.06 -8.96 -15.05
CA GLU A 22 9.22 -9.56 -13.73
C GLU A 22 8.25 -10.74 -13.56
N GLY A 23 8.76 -11.86 -13.03
CA GLY A 23 7.97 -13.06 -12.74
C GLY A 23 7.59 -13.20 -11.27
N GLY A 24 6.55 -14.00 -11.02
CA GLY A 24 6.08 -14.35 -9.68
C GLY A 24 4.95 -13.47 -9.14
N TRP A 25 4.25 -13.95 -8.12
CA TRP A 25 3.08 -13.26 -7.56
C TRP A 25 3.45 -11.93 -6.85
N GLN A 26 4.72 -11.78 -6.47
CA GLN A 26 5.23 -10.61 -5.76
C GLN A 26 5.96 -9.63 -6.70
N LYS A 27 5.70 -9.70 -8.02
CA LYS A 27 6.30 -8.81 -9.01
C LYS A 27 5.88 -7.35 -8.78
N MET A 28 6.74 -6.43 -9.19
CA MET A 28 6.35 -5.03 -9.33
C MET A 28 5.23 -4.92 -10.37
N LEU A 29 4.24 -4.06 -10.11
CA LEU A 29 3.20 -3.74 -11.08
C LEU A 29 3.29 -2.25 -11.42
N MET A 30 3.09 -1.93 -12.68
CA MET A 30 2.98 -0.56 -13.14
C MET A 30 1.83 -0.49 -14.13
N ALA A 31 0.99 0.53 -13.99
CA ALA A 31 -0.05 0.82 -14.97
C ALA A 31 -0.11 2.32 -15.25
N VAL A 32 -0.47 2.68 -16.47
CA VAL A 32 -0.51 4.05 -16.97
C VAL A 32 -1.80 4.34 -17.73
N ASP A 33 -2.38 5.51 -17.48
CA ASP A 33 -3.41 6.13 -18.31
C ASP A 33 -2.80 7.42 -18.86
N VAL A 34 -2.33 7.36 -20.10
CA VAL A 34 -1.60 8.47 -20.75
C VAL A 34 -2.53 9.66 -20.99
N ASP A 35 -3.80 9.40 -21.29
CA ASP A 35 -4.78 10.44 -21.61
C ASP A 35 -5.10 11.28 -20.37
N ARG A 36 -5.12 10.66 -19.18
CA ARG A 36 -5.35 11.34 -17.89
C ARG A 36 -4.06 11.67 -17.14
N ASN A 37 -2.90 11.33 -17.69
CA ASN A 37 -1.59 11.47 -17.03
C ASN A 37 -1.53 10.79 -15.65
N ILE A 38 -2.11 9.59 -15.52
CA ILE A 38 -2.12 8.80 -14.28
C ILE A 38 -1.08 7.68 -14.39
N GLN A 39 -0.27 7.52 -13.35
CA GLN A 39 0.61 6.38 -13.17
C GLN A 39 0.35 5.74 -11.81
N ILE A 40 0.16 4.42 -11.80
CA ILE A 40 0.04 3.62 -10.59
C ILE A 40 1.21 2.64 -10.55
N ARG A 41 1.87 2.54 -9.38
CA ARG A 41 2.96 1.59 -9.14
C ARG A 41 2.70 0.83 -7.86
N TYR A 42 2.81 -0.48 -7.91
CA TYR A 42 2.82 -1.34 -6.74
C TYR A 42 4.16 -2.02 -6.62
N LYS A 43 4.68 -2.04 -5.39
CA LYS A 43 5.88 -2.78 -5.04
C LYS A 43 5.74 -3.31 -3.63
N LYS A 44 6.00 -4.60 -3.44
CA LYS A 44 6.06 -5.18 -2.09
C LYS A 44 7.19 -4.57 -1.27
N HIS A 45 7.10 -4.69 0.05
CA HIS A 45 8.21 -4.32 0.92
C HIS A 45 9.38 -5.32 0.80
N GLY A 46 10.57 -4.85 1.17
CA GLY A 46 11.76 -5.70 1.27
C GLY A 46 11.81 -6.50 2.57
N ASN A 47 12.89 -7.25 2.75
CA ASN A 47 13.09 -8.13 3.91
C ASN A 47 12.92 -7.42 5.28
N PRO A 48 12.38 -8.09 6.33
CA PRO A 48 11.87 -9.48 6.33
C PRO A 48 10.55 -9.63 5.57
N PHE A 49 10.39 -10.74 4.85
CA PHE A 49 9.20 -11.05 4.07
C PHE A 49 9.01 -12.57 4.03
N ALA A 50 8.02 -13.10 4.76
CA ALA A 50 7.82 -14.54 4.93
C ALA A 50 6.83 -15.15 3.90
N CYS A 51 6.98 -14.82 2.60
CA CYS A 51 6.17 -15.42 1.54
C CYS A 51 6.96 -15.66 0.25
N GLY A 52 7.14 -16.93 -0.12
CA GLY A 52 7.57 -17.39 -1.45
C GLY A 52 8.97 -16.95 -1.91
N PHE A 53 9.39 -17.48 -3.07
CA PHE A 53 10.58 -17.02 -3.77
C PHE A 53 10.24 -15.79 -4.63
N TYR A 54 11.07 -14.76 -4.54
CA TYR A 54 10.93 -13.55 -5.34
C TYR A 54 12.30 -13.01 -5.75
N SER A 55 12.33 -12.22 -6.83
CA SER A 55 13.55 -11.58 -7.29
C SER A 55 14.03 -10.52 -6.29
N VAL A 56 15.29 -10.58 -5.89
CA VAL A 56 15.95 -9.56 -5.05
C VAL A 56 16.58 -8.42 -5.87
N ARG A 57 16.48 -8.47 -7.21
CA ARG A 57 17.11 -7.49 -8.12
C ARG A 57 16.73 -6.04 -7.79
N GLU A 58 15.54 -5.82 -7.25
CA GLU A 58 15.02 -4.50 -6.89
C GLU A 58 14.57 -4.43 -5.41
N ASP A 59 15.30 -5.05 -4.47
CA ASP A 59 14.96 -5.06 -3.02
C ASP A 59 15.32 -3.74 -2.29
N ARG A 60 14.91 -2.60 -2.86
CA ARG A 60 15.09 -1.28 -2.22
C ARG A 60 14.16 -1.15 -1.02
N THR A 61 14.71 -0.69 0.10
CA THR A 61 13.92 -0.41 1.31
C THR A 61 12.89 0.68 1.06
N ILE A 62 11.75 0.62 1.76
CA ILE A 62 10.68 1.64 1.66
C ILE A 62 11.23 3.07 1.86
N PRO A 63 12.07 3.37 2.88
CA PRO A 63 12.65 4.71 3.03
C PRO A 63 13.41 5.18 1.79
N ARG A 64 14.22 4.31 1.18
CA ARG A 64 14.98 4.66 -0.03
C ARG A 64 14.07 4.93 -1.22
N GLN A 65 12.96 4.22 -1.34
CA GLN A 65 11.98 4.49 -2.38
C GLN A 65 11.29 5.84 -2.17
N ILE A 66 10.89 6.15 -0.93
CA ILE A 66 10.32 7.45 -0.58
C ILE A 66 11.32 8.57 -0.89
N ASP A 67 12.59 8.44 -0.48
CA ASP A 67 13.64 9.44 -0.75
C ASP A 67 13.89 9.71 -2.25
N GLN A 68 13.51 8.78 -3.13
CA GLN A 68 13.61 8.95 -4.59
C GLN A 68 12.39 9.64 -5.21
N VAL A 69 11.32 9.84 -4.45
CA VAL A 69 10.13 10.56 -4.90
C VAL A 69 10.33 12.05 -4.66
N GLY A 70 10.31 12.84 -5.74
CA GLY A 70 10.29 14.31 -5.66
C GLY A 70 9.03 14.80 -4.95
N GLY A 71 7.87 14.30 -5.37
CA GLY A 71 6.56 14.65 -4.82
C GLY A 71 6.00 15.93 -5.46
N ASN A 72 4.67 16.04 -5.40
CA ASN A 72 3.87 17.24 -5.66
C ASN A 72 2.44 17.00 -5.14
N GLU A 73 1.52 17.92 -5.40
CA GLU A 73 0.09 17.86 -5.05
C GLU A 73 -0.68 16.71 -5.74
N HIS A 74 -0.12 16.15 -6.81
CA HIS A 74 -0.68 15.01 -7.55
C HIS A 74 0.00 13.68 -7.19
N THR A 75 0.95 13.70 -6.26
CA THR A 75 1.66 12.49 -5.81
C THR A 75 0.96 11.92 -4.59
N VAL A 76 0.62 10.64 -4.66
CA VAL A 76 0.08 9.86 -3.55
C VAL A 76 1.01 8.69 -3.23
N ILE A 77 1.33 8.50 -1.97
CA ILE A 77 2.06 7.32 -1.48
C ILE A 77 1.17 6.56 -0.49
N ALA A 78 0.72 5.37 -0.88
CA ALA A 78 0.02 4.45 0.02
C ALA A 78 1.02 3.44 0.61
N LEU A 79 1.00 3.28 1.93
CA LEU A 79 1.87 2.34 2.65
C LEU A 79 1.04 1.35 3.44
N SER A 80 1.33 0.06 3.26
CA SER A 80 0.76 -1.02 4.06
C SER A 80 1.90 -1.84 4.64
N LEU A 81 1.94 -1.93 5.97
CA LEU A 81 2.84 -2.79 6.73
C LEU A 81 1.95 -3.63 7.62
N GLY A 82 2.14 -4.95 7.57
CA GLY A 82 1.10 -5.86 8.03
C GLY A 82 1.63 -7.16 8.59
N ALA A 83 0.69 -8.10 8.76
CA ALA A 83 0.76 -9.54 8.57
C ALA A 83 2.17 -10.16 8.38
N HIS A 84 2.90 -9.80 7.32
CA HIS A 84 4.24 -10.34 7.04
C HIS A 84 5.26 -10.10 8.16
N PHE A 85 5.06 -9.10 9.02
CA PHE A 85 5.94 -8.82 10.14
C PHE A 85 5.53 -9.53 11.43
N ARG A 86 4.32 -10.12 11.52
CA ARG A 86 3.83 -10.77 12.76
C ARG A 86 4.71 -11.95 13.18
N ALA A 87 5.25 -12.69 12.20
CA ALA A 87 6.16 -13.81 12.44
C ALA A 87 7.62 -13.43 12.79
N PHE A 88 7.94 -12.14 12.89
CA PHE A 88 9.30 -11.65 13.12
C PHE A 88 9.42 -10.90 14.45
N PRO A 89 10.63 -10.80 15.03
CA PRO A 89 10.86 -10.03 16.24
C PRO A 89 10.37 -8.58 16.12
N MET A 90 9.55 -8.15 17.09
CA MET A 90 8.86 -6.85 17.07
C MET A 90 9.79 -5.64 16.87
N HIS A 91 11.03 -5.71 17.37
CA HIS A 91 12.02 -4.64 17.20
C HIS A 91 12.34 -4.35 15.73
N LEU A 92 12.22 -5.34 14.82
CA LEU A 92 12.40 -5.14 13.39
C LEU A 92 11.27 -4.31 12.79
N PHE A 93 10.03 -4.55 13.22
CA PHE A 93 8.86 -3.77 12.81
C PHE A 93 8.95 -2.32 13.30
N ILE A 94 9.29 -2.12 14.58
CA ILE A 94 9.49 -0.79 15.17
C ILE A 94 10.57 -0.02 14.39
N ARG A 95 11.73 -0.65 14.16
CA ARG A 95 12.82 -0.04 13.36
C ARG A 95 12.37 0.30 11.94
N ARG A 96 11.55 -0.55 11.32
CA ARG A 96 10.99 -0.31 9.98
C ARG A 96 10.10 0.94 9.98
N ALA A 97 9.15 1.00 10.89
CA ALA A 97 8.19 2.10 11.00
C ALA A 97 8.90 3.44 11.31
N ILE A 98 9.86 3.47 12.24
CA ILE A 98 10.64 4.68 12.55
C ILE A 98 11.38 5.20 11.31
N ASN A 99 12.03 4.31 10.55
CA ASN A 99 12.77 4.73 9.35
C ASN A 99 11.84 5.24 8.24
N ILE A 100 10.63 4.68 8.13
CA ILE A 100 9.61 5.15 7.19
C ILE A 100 9.09 6.52 7.61
N ARG A 101 8.77 6.73 8.90
CA ARG A 101 8.40 8.05 9.44
C ARG A 101 9.45 9.10 9.07
N ARG A 102 10.72 8.83 9.33
CA ARG A 102 11.82 9.74 8.99
C ARG A 102 11.91 10.06 7.49
N ALA A 103 11.61 9.10 6.62
CA ALA A 103 11.60 9.31 5.18
C ALA A 103 10.41 10.17 4.74
N ILE A 104 9.25 10.00 5.37
CA ILE A 104 8.07 10.84 5.14
C ILE A 104 8.31 12.27 5.66
N GLU A 105 8.95 12.44 6.82
CA GLU A 105 9.34 13.77 7.32
C GLU A 105 10.25 14.48 6.30
N ARG A 106 11.26 13.78 5.75
CA ARG A 106 12.08 14.32 4.65
C ARG A 106 11.28 14.60 3.38
N LEU A 107 10.23 13.83 3.09
CA LEU A 107 9.34 14.06 1.95
C LEU A 107 8.56 15.36 2.14
N PHE A 108 7.97 15.57 3.31
CA PHE A 108 7.22 16.80 3.57
C PHE A 108 8.09 18.04 3.62
N LEU A 109 9.37 17.93 3.98
CA LEU A 109 10.30 19.05 3.86
C LEU A 109 10.56 19.49 2.40
N ARG A 110 10.48 18.57 1.43
CA ARG A 110 10.72 18.87 0.01
C ARG A 110 9.44 19.04 -0.82
N SER A 111 8.34 18.42 -0.40
CA SER A 111 7.05 18.42 -1.08
C SER A 111 5.93 18.26 -0.05
N PRO A 112 5.53 19.34 0.63
CA PRO A 112 4.51 19.30 1.69
C PRO A 112 3.12 18.91 1.17
N GLU A 113 2.84 19.15 -0.11
CA GLU A 113 1.55 18.84 -0.75
C GLU A 113 1.39 17.36 -1.14
N THR A 114 2.45 16.55 -1.02
CA THR A 114 2.35 15.11 -1.31
C THR A 114 1.49 14.42 -0.28
N ARG A 115 0.50 13.67 -0.75
CA ARG A 115 -0.40 12.91 0.12
C ARG A 115 0.23 11.57 0.47
N VAL A 116 0.32 11.26 1.75
CA VAL A 116 0.76 9.95 2.24
C VAL A 116 -0.37 9.32 3.03
N VAL A 117 -0.73 8.08 2.69
CA VAL A 117 -1.78 7.32 3.37
C VAL A 117 -1.19 6.04 3.95
N ILE A 118 -1.45 5.79 5.23
CA ILE A 118 -1.05 4.57 5.92
C ILE A 118 -2.28 3.66 6.06
N LYS A 119 -2.18 2.43 5.59
CA LYS A 119 -3.14 1.37 5.88
C LYS A 119 -2.67 0.59 7.11
N THR A 120 -3.55 0.44 8.09
CA THR A 120 -3.27 -0.35 9.30
C THR A 120 -3.47 -1.86 9.08
N GLU A 121 -3.20 -2.65 10.11
CA GLU A 121 -3.36 -4.11 10.13
C GLU A 121 -4.80 -4.55 9.89
N ASN A 122 -5.00 -5.68 9.23
CA ASN A 122 -6.29 -6.38 9.22
C ASN A 122 -6.42 -7.25 10.48
N THR A 123 -7.63 -7.46 10.99
CA THR A 123 -7.87 -8.56 11.94
C THR A 123 -7.63 -9.92 11.27
N SER A 124 -7.27 -10.93 12.06
CA SER A 124 -6.93 -12.27 11.59
C SER A 124 -7.89 -13.32 12.14
N ASP A 125 -7.93 -14.45 11.46
CA ASP A 125 -8.55 -15.66 11.98
C ASP A 125 -7.67 -16.21 13.11
N MET A 126 -8.31 -16.68 14.19
CA MET A 126 -7.65 -17.34 15.33
C MET A 126 -7.45 -18.84 15.09
N GLU A 127 -7.95 -19.40 13.98
CA GLU A 127 -7.86 -20.84 13.69
C GLU A 127 -6.54 -21.27 13.03
N ARG A 128 -5.84 -20.38 12.31
CA ARG A 128 -4.60 -20.70 11.57
C ARG A 128 -3.38 -19.97 12.11
N ASP A 129 -2.32 -20.72 12.41
CA ASP A 129 -1.03 -20.21 12.89
C ASP A 129 -1.16 -19.16 14.02
N PHE A 130 -2.09 -19.41 14.97
CA PHE A 130 -2.47 -18.44 16.01
C PHE A 130 -1.26 -17.92 16.81
N GLU A 131 -0.24 -18.73 17.05
CA GLU A 131 0.97 -18.31 17.74
C GLU A 131 1.77 -17.24 16.97
N LYS A 132 1.69 -17.23 15.64
CA LYS A 132 2.50 -16.36 14.77
C LYS A 132 1.71 -15.23 14.15
N LEU A 133 0.44 -15.44 13.84
CA LEU A 133 -0.37 -14.54 13.02
C LEU A 133 -1.60 -13.97 13.75
N SER A 134 -1.84 -14.33 15.02
CA SER A 134 -2.99 -13.83 15.77
C SER A 134 -3.02 -12.31 15.95
N ASP A 135 -4.20 -11.83 16.31
CA ASP A 135 -4.47 -10.44 16.61
C ASP A 135 -3.76 -9.92 17.85
N PHE A 136 -3.21 -10.79 18.70
CA PHE A 136 -2.30 -10.34 19.75
C PHE A 136 -1.09 -9.61 19.16
N HIS A 137 -0.44 -10.19 18.14
CA HIS A 137 0.67 -9.55 17.44
C HIS A 137 0.21 -8.39 16.56
N GLY A 138 -0.91 -8.57 15.86
CA GLY A 138 -1.50 -7.55 14.99
C GLY A 138 -1.86 -6.27 15.75
N PHE A 139 -2.49 -6.38 16.93
CA PHE A 139 -2.90 -5.23 17.73
C PHE A 139 -1.72 -4.44 18.28
N VAL A 140 -0.62 -5.13 18.64
CA VAL A 140 0.63 -4.47 19.04
C VAL A 140 1.23 -3.69 17.86
N GLN A 141 1.23 -4.27 16.66
CA GLN A 141 1.71 -3.60 15.44
C GLN A 141 0.82 -2.39 15.07
N TYR A 142 -0.50 -2.56 15.12
CA TYR A 142 -1.49 -1.49 14.99
C TYR A 142 -1.20 -0.31 15.93
N SER A 143 -1.03 -0.60 17.23
CA SER A 143 -0.75 0.39 18.26
C SER A 143 0.58 1.12 18.01
N ILE A 144 1.62 0.38 17.61
CA ILE A 144 2.93 0.93 17.28
C ILE A 144 2.85 1.86 16.07
N LEU A 145 2.16 1.47 14.99
CA LEU A 145 1.98 2.33 13.81
C LEU A 145 1.26 3.62 14.18
N ASN A 146 0.15 3.54 14.90
CA ASN A 146 -0.60 4.72 15.34
C ASN A 146 0.24 5.64 16.23
N SER A 147 1.08 5.08 17.11
CA SER A 147 2.00 5.87 17.92
C SER A 147 3.11 6.51 17.08
N ILE A 148 3.71 5.76 16.16
CA ILE A 148 4.85 6.22 15.35
C ILE A 148 4.43 7.25 14.32
N PHE A 149 3.24 7.16 13.73
CA PHE A 149 2.78 8.12 12.72
C PHE A 149 1.99 9.29 13.32
N ARG A 150 1.74 9.28 14.64
CA ARG A 150 1.08 10.38 15.34
C ARG A 150 1.79 11.72 15.06
N GLY A 151 0.99 12.74 14.76
CA GLY A 151 1.45 14.10 14.52
C GLY A 151 2.08 14.35 13.15
N LEU A 152 2.17 13.36 12.26
CA LEU A 152 2.45 13.61 10.84
C LEU A 152 1.14 13.92 10.10
N ASN A 153 1.24 14.77 9.07
CA ASN A 153 0.16 15.01 8.12
C ASN A 153 -0.01 13.83 7.16
N VAL A 154 -0.47 12.68 7.67
CA VAL A 154 -0.76 11.48 6.88
C VAL A 154 -2.24 11.12 7.00
N GLY A 155 -2.84 10.64 5.92
CA GLY A 155 -4.12 9.96 5.97
C GLY A 155 -3.96 8.55 6.57
N VAL A 156 -5.01 8.04 7.20
CA VAL A 156 -5.04 6.67 7.73
C VAL A 156 -6.27 5.95 7.23
N VAL A 157 -6.06 4.83 6.55
CA VAL A 157 -7.10 3.81 6.34
C VAL A 157 -7.02 2.87 7.52
N ASP A 158 -7.92 3.03 8.49
CA ASP A 158 -7.97 2.15 9.66
C ASP A 158 -8.61 0.81 9.30
N ALA A 159 -7.83 -0.02 8.61
CA ALA A 159 -8.24 -1.36 8.23
C ALA A 159 -8.55 -2.25 9.43
N TRP A 160 -7.96 -1.99 10.60
CA TRP A 160 -8.26 -2.73 11.83
C TRP A 160 -9.69 -2.47 12.27
N ASP A 161 -10.09 -1.19 12.31
CA ASP A 161 -11.45 -0.78 12.65
C ASP A 161 -12.46 -1.32 11.62
N ILE A 162 -12.16 -1.19 10.32
CA ILE A 162 -13.01 -1.70 9.24
C ILE A 162 -13.18 -3.23 9.36
N THR A 163 -12.10 -3.98 9.43
CA THR A 163 -12.16 -5.45 9.50
C THR A 163 -12.81 -5.95 10.79
N THR A 164 -12.73 -5.18 11.88
CA THR A 164 -13.48 -5.43 13.13
C THR A 164 -14.98 -5.19 12.92
N ALA A 165 -15.37 -4.06 12.32
CA ALA A 165 -16.77 -3.71 12.08
C ALA A 165 -17.49 -4.71 11.16
N PHE A 166 -16.77 -5.28 10.19
CA PHE A 166 -17.28 -6.34 9.31
C PHE A 166 -17.20 -7.74 9.92
N ALA A 167 -16.68 -7.89 11.15
CA ALA A 167 -16.38 -9.18 11.76
C ALA A 167 -15.61 -10.12 10.81
N SER A 168 -14.65 -9.56 10.07
CA SER A 168 -14.01 -10.26 8.96
C SER A 168 -13.19 -11.46 9.43
N ASN A 169 -12.56 -11.36 10.61
CA ASN A 169 -11.72 -12.39 11.24
C ASN A 169 -10.82 -13.12 10.23
N ASN A 170 -10.19 -12.36 9.33
CA ASN A 170 -9.40 -12.91 8.24
C ASN A 170 -8.43 -11.85 7.72
N MET A 171 -7.13 -12.18 7.77
CA MET A 171 -6.08 -11.28 7.29
C MET A 171 -6.16 -11.00 5.78
N HIS A 172 -6.83 -11.88 5.04
CA HIS A 172 -7.22 -11.74 3.64
C HIS A 172 -8.73 -11.48 3.55
N PRO A 173 -9.19 -10.27 3.86
CA PRO A 173 -10.62 -9.98 3.96
C PRO A 173 -11.32 -10.11 2.60
N SER A 174 -12.65 -10.16 2.62
CA SER A 174 -13.46 -10.34 1.42
C SER A 174 -13.34 -9.15 0.45
N PRO A 175 -13.66 -9.33 -0.84
CA PRO A 175 -13.65 -8.22 -1.81
C PRO A 175 -14.48 -7.01 -1.37
N THR A 176 -15.61 -7.22 -0.69
CA THR A 176 -16.45 -6.13 -0.15
C THR A 176 -15.71 -5.30 0.91
N VAL A 177 -14.95 -5.93 1.79
CA VAL A 177 -14.15 -5.21 2.79
C VAL A 177 -13.00 -4.44 2.12
N ILE A 178 -12.32 -5.07 1.15
CA ILE A 178 -11.27 -4.42 0.35
C ILE A 178 -11.82 -3.20 -0.39
N GLU A 179 -13.02 -3.29 -0.96
CA GLU A 179 -13.69 -2.17 -1.62
C GLU A 179 -13.93 -1.00 -0.64
N ASN A 180 -14.35 -1.28 0.60
CA ASN A 180 -14.51 -0.26 1.62
C ASN A 180 -13.19 0.39 2.03
N GLU A 181 -12.10 -0.39 2.16
CA GLU A 181 -10.76 0.15 2.39
C GLU A 181 -10.32 1.07 1.24
N ILE A 182 -10.58 0.67 -0.01
CA ILE A 182 -10.27 1.48 -1.21
C ILE A 182 -11.12 2.75 -1.25
N ASN A 183 -12.41 2.68 -0.95
CA ASN A 183 -13.29 3.84 -0.94
C ASN A 183 -12.85 4.88 0.10
N LEU A 184 -12.44 4.43 1.29
CA LEU A 184 -11.86 5.32 2.30
C LEU A 184 -10.53 5.90 1.82
N PHE A 185 -9.65 5.09 1.23
CA PHE A 185 -8.41 5.58 0.63
C PHE A 185 -8.66 6.69 -0.41
N LEU A 186 -9.61 6.48 -1.33
CA LEU A 186 -9.96 7.46 -2.36
C LEU A 186 -10.50 8.76 -1.74
N THR A 187 -11.31 8.67 -0.67
CA THR A 187 -11.81 9.84 0.07
C THR A 187 -10.69 10.66 0.72
N LEU A 188 -9.56 10.03 1.08
CA LEU A 188 -8.42 10.73 1.67
C LEU A 188 -7.54 11.47 0.64
N ILE A 189 -7.71 11.17 -0.65
CA ILE A 189 -6.83 11.70 -1.71
C ILE A 189 -7.55 12.55 -2.76
N CYS A 190 -8.87 12.46 -2.85
CA CYS A 190 -9.75 13.27 -3.70
C CYS A 190 -10.36 14.41 -2.91
#